data_AF-A0AAW0RFL0-F1
#
_entry.id   AF-A0AAW0RFL0-F1
#
_cell.length_a   1.000
_cell.length_b   1.000
_cell.length_c   1.000
_cell.angle_alpha   90.00
_cell.angle_beta   90.00
_cell.angle_gamma   90.00
#
_symmetry.space_group_name_H-M   'P 1'
#
loop_
_entity.id
_entity.type
_entity.pdbx_description
1 polymer ?
#
loop_
_entity_poly.entity_id
_entity_poly.type
_entity_poly.pdbx_seq_one_letter_code
_entity_poly.pdbx_strand_id
1 'polypeptide(L)' 'MDDCCCDRDDLDKISKGWSIAMFYSKERLRRVYELDDAQLGKAVEDGKLVLETLCLFVHACIKRGQY' A
#
# COMPACT_ATOMS: atom_id res chain seq x y z
N MET A 1 -10.32 14.11 -29.88
CA MET A 1 -9.68 14.06 -28.55
C MET A 1 -10.46 13.01 -27.79
N ASP A 2 -10.08 11.75 -27.99
CA ASP A 2 -10.68 10.61 -27.30
C ASP A 2 -10.09 10.57 -25.89
N ASP A 3 -10.89 11.01 -24.92
CA ASP A 3 -10.66 10.85 -23.49
C ASP A 3 -10.64 9.35 -23.19
N CYS A 4 -9.45 8.79 -22.96
CA CYS A 4 -9.24 7.36 -22.79
C CYS A 4 -9.91 6.88 -21.49
N CYS A 5 -11.13 6.35 -21.60
CA CYS A 5 -11.86 5.76 -20.45
C CYS A 5 -11.06 4.67 -19.71
N CYS A 6 -10.03 4.09 -20.33
CA CYS A 6 -9.15 3.08 -19.71
C CYS A 6 -8.33 3.64 -18.54
N ASP A 7 -7.95 4.93 -18.55
CA ASP A 7 -7.07 5.50 -17.52
C ASP A 7 -7.78 5.68 -16.16
N ARG A 8 -9.09 5.96 -16.17
CA ARG A 8 -9.91 6.08 -14.94
C ARG A 8 -10.05 4.74 -14.23
N ASP A 9 -10.30 3.67 -14.98
CA ASP A 9 -10.49 2.33 -14.41
C ASP A 9 -9.20 1.79 -13.78
N ASP A 10 -8.04 2.12 -14.35
CA ASP A 10 -6.76 1.66 -13.84
C ASP A 10 -6.34 2.41 -12.57
N LEU A 11 -6.58 3.73 -12.50
CA LEU A 11 -6.41 4.49 -11.26
C LEU A 11 -7.33 3.98 -10.13
N ASP A 12 -8.57 3.62 -10.44
CA ASP A 12 -9.50 3.04 -9.47
C ASP A 12 -9.03 1.68 -8.95
N LYS A 13 -8.48 0.83 -9.83
CA LYS A 13 -7.88 -0.46 -9.42
C LYS A 13 -6.65 -0.26 -8.55
N ILE A 14 -5.77 0.68 -8.92
CA ILE A 14 -4.58 1.04 -8.14
C ILE A 14 -4.99 1.55 -6.77
N SER A 15 -5.94 2.49 -6.70
CA SER A 15 -6.45 3.06 -5.45
C SER A 15 -7.02 1.99 -4.51
N LYS A 16 -7.81 1.06 -5.05
CA LYS A 16 -8.34 -0.09 -4.29
C LYS A 16 -7.22 -0.99 -3.77
N GLY A 17 -6.28 -1.39 -4.63
CA GLY A 17 -5.16 -2.25 -4.23
C GLY A 17 -4.24 -1.57 -3.20
N TRP A 18 -3.97 -0.28 -3.37
CA TRP A 18 -3.19 0.53 -2.44
C TRP A 18 -3.85 0.62 -1.06
N SER A 19 -5.18 0.82 -1.00
CA SER A 19 -5.93 0.87 0.26
C SER A 19 -5.83 -0.44 1.03
N ILE A 20 -5.93 -1.57 0.32
CA ILE A 20 -5.77 -2.91 0.89
C ILE A 20 -4.34 -3.10 1.41
N ALA A 21 -3.33 -2.74 0.60
CA ALA A 21 -1.93 -2.86 0.98
C ALA A 21 -1.61 -2.00 2.21
N MET A 22 -2.14 -0.78 2.29
CA MET A 22 -1.92 0.12 3.43
C MET A 22 -2.51 -0.44 4.72
N PHE A 23 -3.71 -1.03 4.65
CA PHE A 23 -4.33 -1.69 5.80
C PHE A 23 -3.44 -2.81 6.36
N TYR A 24 -3.02 -3.76 5.52
CA TYR A 24 -2.18 -4.87 5.95
C TYR A 24 -0.77 -4.43 6.37
N SER A 25 -0.23 -3.40 5.73
CA SER A 25 1.07 -2.82 6.09
C SER A 25 1.03 -2.21 7.49
N LYS A 26 -0.06 -1.52 7.85
CA LYS A 26 -0.25 -0.94 9.17
C LYS A 26 -0.40 -2.00 10.25
N GLU A 27 -1.21 -3.03 10.00
CA GLU A 27 -1.37 -4.19 10.89
C GLU A 27 -0.03 -4.91 11.12
N ARG A 28 0.74 -5.13 10.03
CA ARG A 28 2.06 -5.76 10.11
C ARG A 28 3.06 -4.90 10.88
N LEU A 29 3.10 -3.60 10.62
CA LEU A 29 3.98 -2.65 11.31
C LEU A 29 3.71 -2.64 12.81
N ARG A 30 2.42 -2.61 13.21
CA ARG A 30 2.00 -2.72 14.61
C ARG A 30 2.50 -4.02 15.24
N ARG A 31 2.29 -5.16 14.56
CA ARG A 31 2.63 -6.48 15.10
C ARG A 31 4.13 -6.75 15.19
N VAL A 32 4.91 -6.37 14.18
CA VAL A 32 6.35 -6.69 14.10
C VAL A 32 7.16 -5.87 15.11
N TYR A 33 6.78 -4.62 15.33
CA TYR A 33 7.48 -3.72 16.25
C TYR A 33 6.75 -3.54 17.58
N GLU A 34 5.69 -4.33 17.83
CA GLU A 34 4.87 -4.30 19.05
C GLU A 34 4.43 -2.87 19.44
N LEU A 35 4.06 -2.06 18.44
CA LEU A 35 3.76 -0.64 18.64
C LEU A 35 2.40 -0.45 19.31
N ASP A 36 2.36 0.46 20.28
CA ASP A 36 1.11 1.04 20.75
C ASP A 36 0.55 2.05 19.73
N ASP A 37 -0.66 2.57 19.98
CA ASP A 37 -1.34 3.47 19.04
C ASP A 37 -0.61 4.80 18.84
N ALA A 38 0.10 5.32 19.84
CA ALA A 38 0.86 6.56 19.76
C ALA A 38 2.16 6.37 18.96
N GLN A 39 2.88 5.29 19.23
CA GLN A 39 4.09 4.90 18.50
C GLN A 39 3.76 4.55 17.04
N LEU A 40 2.63 3.90 16.80
CA LEU A 40 2.14 3.62 15.45
C LEU A 40 1.81 4.92 14.71
N GLY A 41 1.14 5.87 15.36
CA GLY A 41 0.88 7.21 14.80
C GLY A 41 2.17 7.91 14.38
N LYS A 42 3.17 7.94 15.27
CA LYS A 42 4.49 8.51 14.96
C LYS A 42 5.19 7.78 13.80
N ALA A 43 5.12 6.45 13.75
CA ALA A 43 5.71 5.68 12.67
C ALA A 43 5.05 5.98 11.30
N VAL A 44 3.76 6.31 11.29
CA VAL A 44 3.06 6.79 10.09
C VAL A 44 3.54 8.17 9.69
N GLU A 45 3.67 9.11 10.63
CA GLU A 45 4.21 10.46 10.37
C GLU A 45 5.67 10.42 9.87
N ASP A 46 6.47 9.50 10.41
CA ASP A 46 7.84 9.23 9.97
C ASP A 46 7.91 8.58 8.57
N GLY A 47 6.78 8.26 7.94
CA GLY A 47 6.70 7.67 6.59
C GLY A 47 6.95 6.17 6.51
N LYS A 48 7.12 5.47 7.65
CA LYS A 48 7.42 4.02 7.67
C LYS A 48 6.30 3.17 7.07
N LEU A 49 5.05 3.60 7.27
CA LEU A 49 3.89 2.92 6.69
C LEU A 49 3.90 2.95 5.15
N VAL A 50 4.32 4.07 4.54
CA VAL A 50 4.34 4.22 3.08
C VAL A 50 5.36 3.28 2.45
N LEU A 51 6.56 3.17 3.03
CA LEU A 51 7.60 2.25 2.57
C LEU A 51 7.11 0.79 2.60
N GLU A 52 6.53 0.37 3.71
CA GLU A 52 5.97 -0.97 3.89
C GLU A 52 4.82 -1.24 2.89
N THR A 53 3.94 -0.25 2.69
CA THR A 53 2.82 -0.31 1.73
C THR A 53 3.31 -0.50 0.31
N LEU A 54 4.36 0.23 -0.08
CA LEU A 54 4.93 0.15 -1.43
C LEU A 54 5.54 -1.24 -1.69
N CYS A 55 6.31 -1.78 -0.73
CA CYS A 55 6.87 -3.13 -0.83
C CYS A 55 5.77 -4.19 -0.98
N LEU A 56 4.72 -4.14 -0.15
CA LEU A 56 3.63 -5.09 -0.20
C LEU A 56 2.81 -4.97 -1.49
N PHE A 57 2.49 -3.74 -1.90
CA PHE A 57 1.72 -3.46 -3.11
C PHE A 57 2.45 -3.97 -4.36
N VAL A 58 3.74 -3.63 -4.52
CA VAL A 58 4.55 -4.12 -5.64
C VAL A 58 4.63 -5.64 -5.64
N HIS A 59 4.89 -6.27 -4.48
CA HIS A 59 4.94 -7.73 -4.38
C HIS A 59 3.61 -8.40 -4.75
N ALA A 60 2.48 -7.84 -4.34
CA ALA A 60 1.15 -8.37 -4.65
C ALA A 60 0.75 -8.14 -6.12
N CYS A 61 1.24 -7.07 -6.76
CA CYS A 61 0.95 -6.74 -8.15
C CYS A 61 1.84 -7.47 -9.16
N ILE A 62 3.05 -7.88 -8.78
CA ILE A 62 3.93 -8.67 -9.65
C ILE A 62 3.48 -10.14 -9.61
N LYS A 63 2.87 -10.61 -10.72
CA LYS A 63 2.53 -12.04 -10.85
C LYS A 63 3.80 -12.88 -11.08
N ARG A 64 3.77 -14.15 -10.66
CA ARG A 64 4.80 -15.15 -11.00
C ARG A 64 5.03 -15.13 -12.53
N GLY A 65 6.27 -14.88 -12.96
CA GLY A 65 6.68 -14.88 -14.37
C GLY A 65 6.84 -13.52 -15.04
N GLN A 66 6.79 -12.41 -14.29
CA GLN A 66 7.09 -11.05 -14.80
C GLN A 66 8.57 -10.61 -14.64
N TYR A 67 9.48 -11.57 -14.49
CA TYR A 67 10.94 -11.38 -14.42
C TYR A 67 11.64 -12.35 -15.36
#